data_AF-A0A815B4K8-F1
#
_entry.id   AF-A0A815B4K8-F1
#
_cell.length_a   1.000
_cell.length_b   1.000
_cell.length_c   1.000
_cell.angle_alpha   90.00
_cell.angle_beta   90.00
_cell.angle_gamma   90.00
#
_symmetry.space_group_name_H-M   'P 1'
#
loop_
_entity.id
_entity.type
_entity.pdbx_description
1 polymer ?
#
loop_
_entity_poly.entity_id
_entity_poly.type
_entity_poly.pdbx_seq_one_letter_code
_entity_poly.pdbx_strand_id
1 'polypeptide(L)'
;NKWSKERNPTLINSKKFEHQPLITLSVWTDAYNWVKLNKDAVSICNGETTMYYLPAGEETRITDKEIKRYENCRFNSFDTYKSVCFNTWRVCLSNNPEKWKEATCTCPSFMKNFVCKHTIGISIRLKYCKPPPEAKNVTIGTKRKRGRPSKAKKALLMQ
;
A
#
# COMPACT_ATOMS: atom_id res chain seq x y z
N ASN A 1 -30.96 24.55 -1.99
CA ASN A 1 -29.78 23.66 -2.12
C ASN A 1 -28.72 23.92 -1.05
N LYS A 2 -28.80 23.21 0.09
CA LYS A 2 -27.84 23.30 1.21
C LYS A 2 -26.56 22.49 0.93
N TRP A 3 -26.68 21.44 0.12
CA TRP A 3 -25.63 20.47 -0.21
C TRP A 3 -24.42 21.06 -0.94
N SER A 4 -24.62 22.04 -1.85
CA SER A 4 -23.53 22.69 -2.59
C SER A 4 -22.78 23.73 -1.76
N LYS A 5 -23.42 24.35 -0.77
CA LYS A 5 -22.81 25.39 0.09
C LYS A 5 -21.81 24.77 1.08
N GLU A 6 -22.09 23.60 1.66
CA GLU A 6 -21.19 22.96 2.63
C GLU A 6 -19.85 22.47 2.04
N ARG A 7 -19.74 22.39 0.70
CA ARG A 7 -18.53 21.94 -0.01
C ARG A 7 -17.74 23.09 -0.65
N ASN A 8 -18.22 24.33 -0.52
CA ASN A 8 -17.54 25.48 -1.11
C ASN A 8 -16.41 25.92 -0.17
N PRO A 9 -15.13 25.81 -0.56
CA PRO A 9 -13.99 26.14 0.29
C PRO A 9 -13.93 27.62 0.70
N THR A 10 -14.69 28.51 0.02
CA THR A 10 -14.74 29.94 0.36
C THR A 10 -15.64 30.25 1.56
N LEU A 11 -16.40 29.28 2.08
CA LEU A 11 -17.27 29.45 3.24
C LEU A 11 -16.58 28.97 4.53
N ILE A 12 -16.74 29.74 5.61
CA ILE A 12 -16.12 29.52 6.93
C ILE A 12 -16.43 28.11 7.49
N ASN A 13 -17.64 27.59 7.22
CA ASN A 13 -18.09 26.27 7.69
C ASN A 13 -18.00 25.18 6.61
N SER A 14 -17.08 25.30 5.66
CA SER A 14 -16.90 24.30 4.61
C SER A 14 -16.31 23.00 5.17
N LYS A 15 -16.83 21.86 4.69
CA LYS A 15 -16.26 20.54 5.00
C LYS A 15 -14.92 20.43 4.28
N LYS A 16 -13.84 20.26 5.05
CA LYS A 16 -12.51 20.00 4.50
C LYS A 16 -12.46 18.58 3.92
N PHE A 17 -11.93 18.45 2.72
CA PHE A 17 -11.67 17.16 2.08
C PHE A 17 -10.18 16.89 2.10
N GLU A 18 -9.81 15.69 2.53
CA GLU A 18 -8.44 15.19 2.41
C GLU A 18 -8.23 14.73 0.97
N HIS A 19 -7.21 15.27 0.31
CA HIS A 19 -6.87 14.91 -1.08
C HIS A 19 -5.84 13.79 -1.17
N GLN A 20 -5.29 13.36 -0.02
CA GLN A 20 -4.33 12.27 0.07
C GLN A 20 -4.73 11.29 1.18
N PRO A 21 -4.55 9.98 0.96
CA PRO A 21 -4.85 8.99 1.98
C PRO A 21 -3.86 9.13 3.14
N LEU A 22 -4.40 9.14 4.36
CA LEU A 22 -3.57 9.07 5.56
C LEU A 22 -2.96 7.67 5.70
N ILE A 23 -1.63 7.60 5.64
CA ILE A 23 -0.92 6.35 5.88
C ILE A 23 -0.79 6.12 7.39
N THR A 24 -1.66 5.28 7.94
CA THR A 24 -1.64 4.95 9.37
C THR A 24 -0.43 4.07 9.73
N LEU A 25 -0.05 4.08 11.02
CA LEU A 25 1.02 3.22 11.54
C LEU A 25 0.76 1.73 11.29
N SER A 26 -0.51 1.30 11.30
CA SER A 26 -0.89 -0.08 10.98
C SER A 26 -0.48 -0.46 9.56
N VAL A 27 -0.78 0.40 8.58
CA VAL A 27 -0.45 0.12 7.18
C VAL A 27 1.06 0.12 6.97
N TRP A 28 1.80 1.02 7.63
CA TRP A 28 3.27 0.97 7.64
C TRP A 28 3.82 -0.34 8.20
N THR A 29 3.23 -0.84 9.29
CA THR A 29 3.62 -2.09 9.92
C THR A 29 3.33 -3.28 9.00
N ASP A 30 2.14 -3.32 8.40
CA ASP A 30 1.74 -4.36 7.46
C ASP A 30 2.62 -4.37 6.21
N ALA A 31 2.95 -3.19 5.67
CA ALA A 31 3.86 -3.03 4.54
C ALA A 31 5.26 -3.54 4.88
N TYR A 32 5.80 -3.14 6.03
CA TYR A 32 7.13 -3.57 6.47
C TYR A 32 7.20 -5.09 6.69
N ASN A 33 6.16 -5.67 7.30
CA ASN A 33 6.06 -7.12 7.47
C ASN A 33 5.92 -7.84 6.12
N TRP A 34 5.13 -7.31 5.20
CA TRP A 34 5.01 -7.85 3.85
C TRP A 34 6.34 -7.82 3.09
N VAL A 35 7.15 -6.76 3.24
CA VAL A 35 8.50 -6.69 2.65
C VAL A 35 9.39 -7.81 3.18
N LYS A 36 9.34 -8.10 4.49
CA LYS A 36 10.12 -9.18 5.12
C LYS A 36 9.78 -10.59 4.60
N LEU A 37 8.54 -10.81 4.14
CA LEU A 37 8.16 -12.09 3.52
C LEU A 37 8.91 -12.34 2.20
N ASN A 38 9.54 -11.31 1.64
CA ASN A 38 10.35 -11.37 0.41
C ASN A 38 9.68 -12.11 -0.76
N LYS A 39 8.36 -11.95 -0.89
CA LYS A 39 7.60 -12.46 -2.04
C LYS A 39 8.13 -11.90 -3.35
N ASP A 40 8.09 -12.70 -4.40
CA ASP A 40 8.48 -12.30 -5.74
C ASP A 40 7.62 -11.13 -6.25
N ALA A 41 8.24 -10.30 -7.06
CA ALA A 41 7.60 -9.20 -7.76
C ALA A 41 8.20 -9.10 -9.16
N VAL A 42 7.35 -9.24 -10.18
CA VAL A 42 7.77 -9.06 -11.58
C VAL A 42 7.39 -7.66 -12.02
N SER A 43 8.34 -6.91 -12.57
CA SER A 43 8.15 -5.53 -13.00
C SER A 43 8.13 -5.40 -14.52
N ILE A 44 7.17 -4.64 -15.05
CA ILE A 44 7.09 -4.24 -16.46
C ILE A 44 7.12 -2.70 -16.51
N CYS A 45 8.11 -2.13 -17.18
CA CYS A 45 8.26 -0.68 -17.31
C CYS A 45 7.56 -0.17 -18.57
N ASN A 46 6.66 0.79 -18.42
CA ASN A 46 5.94 1.45 -19.50
C ASN A 46 6.25 2.96 -19.47
N GLY A 47 7.47 3.32 -19.88
CA GLY A 47 7.91 4.72 -19.95
C GLY A 47 8.08 5.35 -18.56
N GLU A 48 7.15 6.21 -18.16
CA GLU A 48 7.21 6.95 -16.88
C GLU A 48 6.67 6.17 -15.67
N THR A 49 5.97 5.06 -15.91
CA THR A 49 5.35 4.24 -14.86
C THR A 49 5.82 2.79 -14.96
N THR A 50 6.12 2.19 -13.82
CA THR A 50 6.42 0.75 -13.72
C THR A 50 5.26 0.02 -13.05
N MET A 51 4.84 -1.08 -13.66
CA MET A 51 3.84 -2.00 -13.12
C MET A 51 4.55 -3.16 -12.43
N TYR A 52 4.17 -3.46 -11.19
CA TYR A 52 4.66 -4.59 -10.41
C TYR A 52 3.52 -5.58 -10.20
N TYR A 53 3.74 -6.84 -10.54
CA TYR A 53 2.79 -7.94 -10.32
C TYR A 53 3.23 -8.77 -9.12
N LEU A 54 2.28 -9.02 -8.22
CA LEU A 54 2.50 -9.66 -6.93
C LEU A 54 1.53 -10.83 -6.73
N PRO A 55 1.98 -11.95 -6.15
CA PRO A 55 1.09 -13.03 -5.79
C PRO A 55 0.19 -12.65 -4.60
N ALA A 56 -1.08 -13.02 -4.66
CA ALA A 56 -2.02 -12.87 -3.57
C ALA A 56 -1.88 -14.00 -2.53
N GLY A 57 -2.51 -13.82 -1.37
CA GLY A 57 -2.57 -14.86 -0.34
C GLY A 57 -1.20 -15.20 0.28
N GLU A 58 -0.91 -16.50 0.41
CA GLU A 58 0.33 -17.03 1.00
C GLU A 58 1.41 -17.34 -0.05
N GLU A 59 1.02 -17.43 -1.32
CA GLU A 59 1.92 -17.70 -2.44
C GLU A 59 3.08 -16.71 -2.50
N THR A 60 4.28 -17.23 -2.76
CA THR A 60 5.51 -16.43 -2.76
C THR A 60 6.01 -16.11 -4.15
N ARG A 61 5.56 -16.86 -5.17
CA ARG A 61 6.04 -16.74 -6.55
C ARG A 61 4.91 -16.33 -7.49
N ILE A 62 5.27 -15.68 -8.57
CA ILE A 62 4.37 -15.34 -9.67
C ILE A 62 5.04 -15.67 -10.99
N THR A 63 4.29 -16.27 -11.91
CA THR A 63 4.78 -16.71 -13.21
C THR A 63 4.36 -15.77 -14.34
N ASP A 64 5.15 -15.70 -15.41
CA ASP A 64 4.82 -14.91 -16.60
C ASP A 64 3.50 -15.35 -17.24
N LYS A 65 3.14 -16.63 -17.11
CA LYS A 65 1.86 -17.17 -17.58
C LYS A 65 0.68 -16.55 -16.83
N GLU A 66 0.79 -16.37 -15.52
CA GLU A 66 -0.24 -15.74 -14.70
C GLU A 66 -0.38 -14.25 -15.01
N ILE A 67 0.74 -13.56 -15.27
CA ILE A 67 0.73 -12.15 -15.67
C ILE A 67 0.07 -11.98 -17.05
N LYS A 68 0.46 -12.81 -18.03
CA LYS A 68 -0.18 -12.81 -19.36
C LYS A 68 -1.67 -13.13 -19.28
N ARG A 69 -2.06 -14.07 -18.41
CA ARG A 69 -3.46 -14.37 -18.15
C ARG A 69 -4.19 -13.17 -17.52
N TYR A 70 -3.58 -12.51 -16.54
CA TYR A 70 -4.17 -11.34 -15.90
C TYR A 70 -4.44 -10.20 -16.90
N GLU A 71 -3.50 -9.92 -17.82
CA GLU A 71 -3.62 -8.82 -18.78
C GLU A 71 -4.53 -9.13 -19.98
N ASN A 72 -4.56 -10.38 -20.46
CA ASN A 72 -5.25 -10.74 -21.71
C ASN A 72 -6.55 -11.52 -21.53
N CYS A 73 -6.88 -11.99 -20.33
CA CYS A 73 -8.05 -12.84 -20.13
C CYS A 73 -9.34 -12.02 -20.32
N ARG A 74 -10.23 -12.53 -21.18
CA ARG A 74 -11.63 -12.11 -21.21
C ARG A 74 -12.40 -13.00 -20.26
N PHE A 75 -13.19 -12.38 -19.40
CA PHE A 75 -13.95 -13.08 -18.39
C PHE A 75 -15.35 -13.38 -18.88
N ASN A 76 -15.70 -14.66 -18.88
CA ASN A 76 -17.00 -15.14 -19.32
C ASN A 76 -17.91 -15.44 -18.12
N SER A 77 -17.36 -15.39 -16.89
CA SER A 77 -18.07 -15.57 -15.63
C SER A 77 -17.41 -14.79 -14.50
N PHE A 78 -18.15 -14.53 -13.44
CA PHE A 78 -17.60 -13.89 -12.25
C PHE A 78 -16.55 -14.76 -11.56
N ASP A 79 -16.70 -16.09 -11.55
CA ASP A 79 -15.72 -16.99 -10.92
C ASP A 79 -14.38 -17.00 -11.65
N THR A 80 -14.41 -16.91 -12.98
CA THR A 80 -13.18 -16.79 -13.78
C THR A 80 -12.50 -15.45 -13.54
N TYR A 81 -13.26 -14.35 -13.46
CA TYR A 81 -12.75 -13.05 -13.04
C TYR A 81 -12.11 -13.10 -11.66
N LYS A 82 -12.83 -13.64 -10.67
CA LYS A 82 -12.37 -13.74 -9.29
C LYS A 82 -11.07 -14.54 -9.18
N SER A 83 -11.01 -15.72 -9.80
CA SER A 83 -9.82 -16.57 -9.73
C SER A 83 -8.57 -15.96 -10.36
N VAL A 84 -8.71 -15.07 -11.35
CA VAL A 84 -7.56 -14.41 -11.97
C VAL A 84 -7.21 -13.11 -11.24
N CYS A 85 -8.18 -12.21 -11.06
CA CYS A 85 -7.92 -10.88 -10.53
C CYS A 85 -7.67 -10.83 -9.02
N PHE A 86 -8.09 -11.85 -8.26
CA PHE A 86 -7.84 -11.93 -6.82
C PHE A 86 -6.66 -12.84 -6.46
N ASN A 87 -6.04 -13.48 -7.46
CA ASN A 87 -4.80 -14.24 -7.28
C ASN A 87 -3.55 -13.39 -7.55
N THR A 88 -3.68 -12.28 -8.28
CA THR A 88 -2.56 -11.40 -8.63
C THR A 88 -2.91 -9.95 -8.34
N TRP A 89 -2.06 -9.26 -7.60
CA TRP A 89 -2.15 -7.82 -7.40
C TRP A 89 -1.22 -7.09 -8.35
N ARG A 90 -1.75 -6.07 -9.03
CA ARG A 90 -0.97 -5.14 -9.85
C ARG A 90 -0.79 -3.85 -9.08
N VAL A 91 0.44 -3.42 -8.92
CA VAL A 91 0.83 -2.13 -8.34
C VAL A 91 1.43 -1.27 -9.44
N CYS A 92 0.89 -0.08 -9.67
CA CYS A 92 1.47 0.88 -10.62
C CYS A 92 2.15 2.00 -9.85
N LEU A 93 3.41 2.29 -10.18
CA LEU A 93 4.23 3.28 -9.50
C LEU A 93 4.93 4.17 -10.52
N SER A 94 4.97 5.47 -10.29
CA SER A 94 5.80 6.38 -11.09
C SER A 94 7.28 6.05 -10.91
N ASN A 95 8.07 6.23 -11.96
CA ASN A 95 9.52 6.10 -11.91
C ASN A 95 10.18 7.25 -11.13
N ASN A 96 9.45 8.34 -10.86
CA ASN A 96 9.92 9.40 -9.97
C ASN A 96 9.76 8.98 -8.49
N PRO A 97 10.87 8.88 -7.71
CA PRO A 97 10.82 8.50 -6.31
C PRO A 97 9.97 9.42 -5.43
N GLU A 98 9.85 10.71 -5.75
CA GLU A 98 9.09 11.68 -4.95
C GLU A 98 7.58 11.45 -5.06
N LYS A 99 7.13 10.90 -6.19
CA LYS A 99 5.72 10.65 -6.51
C LYS A 99 5.24 9.26 -6.05
N TRP A 100 5.99 8.57 -5.21
CA TRP A 100 5.65 7.21 -4.78
C TRP A 100 4.28 7.10 -4.08
N LYS A 101 3.78 8.19 -3.49
CA LYS A 101 2.45 8.23 -2.85
C LYS A 101 1.28 8.21 -3.85
N GLU A 102 1.55 8.49 -5.12
CA GLU A 102 0.57 8.42 -6.21
C GLU A 102 0.41 6.97 -6.73
N ALA A 103 1.10 6.00 -6.12
CA ALA A 103 1.00 4.59 -6.47
C ALA A 103 -0.44 4.09 -6.38
N THR A 104 -0.81 3.24 -7.32
CA THR A 104 -2.11 2.56 -7.33
C THR A 104 -1.95 1.06 -7.18
N CYS A 105 -2.97 0.38 -6.64
CA CYS A 105 -2.97 -1.07 -6.51
C CYS A 105 -4.35 -1.67 -6.74
N THR A 106 -4.42 -2.86 -7.33
CA THR A 106 -5.68 -3.57 -7.59
C THR A 106 -6.19 -4.41 -6.42
N CYS A 107 -5.50 -4.42 -5.27
CA CYS A 107 -5.95 -5.16 -4.11
C CYS A 107 -7.16 -4.51 -3.41
N PRO A 108 -8.03 -5.29 -2.74
CA PRO A 108 -9.23 -4.75 -2.08
C PRO A 108 -8.95 -3.67 -1.02
N SER A 109 -7.85 -3.79 -0.27
CA SER A 109 -7.48 -2.79 0.74
C SER A 109 -7.20 -1.43 0.11
N PHE A 110 -6.59 -1.39 -1.08
CA PHE A 110 -6.35 -0.15 -1.81
C PHE A 110 -7.65 0.40 -2.38
N MET A 111 -8.49 -0.42 -3.00
CA MET A 111 -9.78 0.03 -3.54
C MET A 111 -10.68 0.66 -2.46
N LYS A 112 -10.58 0.19 -1.21
CA LYS A 112 -11.34 0.74 -0.08
C LYS A 112 -10.75 2.02 0.50
N ASN A 113 -9.43 2.07 0.69
CA ASN A 113 -8.78 3.11 1.50
C ASN A 113 -7.84 4.03 0.70
N PHE A 114 -7.67 3.79 -0.61
CA PHE A 114 -6.65 4.41 -1.48
C PHE A 114 -5.21 4.25 -0.99
N VAL A 115 -4.97 3.33 -0.05
CA VAL A 115 -3.65 2.97 0.47
C VAL A 115 -3.65 1.50 0.87
N CYS A 116 -2.54 0.80 0.64
CA CYS A 116 -2.38 -0.58 1.07
C CYS A 116 -0.93 -0.92 1.39
N LYS A 117 -0.73 -2.11 1.97
CA LYS A 117 0.61 -2.63 2.26
C LYS A 117 1.47 -2.87 1.02
N HIS A 118 0.86 -3.12 -0.14
CA HIS A 118 1.58 -3.44 -1.39
C HIS A 118 2.22 -2.21 -2.02
N THR A 119 1.49 -1.09 -2.14
CA THR A 119 2.03 0.16 -2.69
C THR A 119 3.21 0.64 -1.87
N ILE A 120 3.02 0.72 -0.54
CA ILE A 120 4.07 1.10 0.40
C ILE A 120 5.20 0.07 0.41
N GLY A 121 4.89 -1.22 0.41
CA GLY A 121 5.87 -2.29 0.45
C GLY A 121 6.83 -2.26 -0.74
N ILE A 122 6.31 -2.05 -1.95
CA ILE A 122 7.13 -1.84 -3.15
C ILE A 122 7.97 -0.57 -3.02
N SER A 123 7.40 0.55 -2.57
CA SER A 123 8.17 1.78 -2.35
C SER A 123 9.29 1.62 -1.31
N ILE A 124 9.10 0.78 -0.28
CA ILE A 124 10.15 0.44 0.69
C ILE A 124 11.25 -0.39 0.02
N ARG A 125 10.91 -1.41 -0.78
CA ARG A 125 11.89 -2.24 -1.51
C ARG A 125 12.74 -1.40 -2.45
N LEU A 126 12.13 -0.43 -3.13
CA LEU A 126 12.80 0.51 -4.03
C LEU A 126 13.52 1.66 -3.30
N LYS A 127 13.43 1.72 -1.97
CA LYS A 127 14.01 2.79 -1.13
C LYS A 127 13.45 4.20 -1.40
N TYR A 128 12.27 4.32 -2.00
CA TYR A 128 11.60 5.60 -2.23
C TYR A 128 11.03 6.19 -0.94
N CYS A 129 10.76 5.34 0.05
CA CYS A 129 10.33 5.77 1.38
C CYS A 129 10.99 4.94 2.48
N LYS A 130 11.05 5.52 3.68
CA LYS A 130 11.56 4.87 4.89
C LYS A 130 10.40 4.66 5.86
N PRO A 131 10.11 3.42 6.29
CA PRO A 131 9.06 3.20 7.27
C PRO A 131 9.46 3.82 8.62
N PRO A 132 8.51 4.41 9.36
CA PRO A 132 8.77 5.00 10.66
C PRO A 132 9.32 3.94 11.64
N PRO A 133 10.19 4.32 12.59
CA PRO A 133 10.80 3.36 13.53
C PRO A 133 9.77 2.51 14.29
N GLU A 134 8.63 3.11 14.65
CA GLU A 134 7.55 2.46 15.39
C GLU A 134 6.93 1.29 14.62
N ALA A 135 6.91 1.37 13.28
CA ALA A 135 6.38 0.31 12.42
C ALA A 135 7.32 -0.90 12.36
N LYS A 136 8.61 -0.72 12.64
CA LYS A 136 9.61 -1.80 12.62
C LYS A 136 9.58 -2.66 13.89
N ASN A 137 9.07 -2.10 14.99
CA ASN A 137 9.14 -2.67 16.33
C ASN A 137 8.07 -3.75 16.62
N VAL A 138 7.19 -4.06 15.67
CA VAL A 138 6.15 -5.08 15.85
C VAL A 138 6.64 -6.40 15.24
N THR A 139 7.13 -7.30 16.07
CA THR A 139 7.47 -8.68 15.68
C THR A 139 6.20 -9.51 15.45
N ILE A 140 6.21 -10.29 14.35
CA ILE A 140 5.17 -11.25 13.99
C ILE A 140 4.86 -12.19 15.17
N GLY A 141 3.57 -12.41 15.46
CA GLY A 141 3.09 -13.42 16.42
C GLY A 141 3.16 -13.03 17.89
N THR A 142 3.83 -11.93 18.24
CA THR A 142 3.92 -11.47 19.64
C THR A 142 2.89 -10.39 19.94
N LYS A 143 1.90 -10.72 20.77
CA LYS A 143 1.11 -9.70 21.48
C LYS A 143 2.09 -8.81 22.26
N ARG A 144 1.93 -7.47 22.17
CA ARG A 144 2.62 -6.57 23.11
C ARG A 144 2.33 -7.06 24.53
N LYS A 145 3.35 -7.13 25.39
CA LYS A 145 3.14 -7.50 26.80
C LYS A 145 2.00 -6.65 27.35
N ARG A 146 1.05 -7.27 28.05
CA ARG A 146 -0.09 -6.58 28.66
C ARG A 146 0.46 -5.51 29.61
N GLY A 147 0.13 -4.24 29.39
CA GLY A 147 0.59 -3.13 30.21
C GLY A 147 0.82 -1.84 29.42
N ARG A 148 1.01 -0.75 30.16
CA ARG A 148 1.30 0.58 29.61
C ARG A 148 2.70 0.59 28.96
N PRO A 149 2.88 1.15 27.76
CA PRO A 149 4.21 1.36 27.18
C PRO A 149 5.10 2.20 28.11
N SER A 150 6.40 1.93 28.13
CA SER A 150 7.35 2.75 28.89
C SER A 150 7.35 4.18 28.36
N LYS A 151 7.50 5.17 29.24
CA LYS A 151 7.64 6.58 28.84
C LYS A 151 8.83 6.75 27.90
N ALA A 152 8.69 7.66 26.93
CA ALA A 152 9.79 8.02 26.03
C ALA A 152 11.02 8.48 26.82
N LYS A 153 12.22 8.06 26.40
CA LYS A 153 13.48 8.55 26.98
C LYS A 153 13.64 10.03 26.60
N LYS A 154 14.11 10.85 27.55
CA LYS A 154 14.45 12.26 27.29
C LYS A 154 15.54 12.32 26.22
N ALA A 155 15.46 13.33 25.35
CA ALA A 155 16.48 13.59 24.34
C ALA A 155 17.85 13.78 25.00
N LEU A 156 18.90 13.23 24.38
CA LEU A 156 20.28 13.38 24.83
C LEU A 156 20.67 14.86 24.70
N LEU A 157 20.97 15.52 25.82
CA LEU A 157 21.61 16.82 25.81
C LEU A 157 23.11 16.57 25.64
N MET A 158 23.67 16.87 24.46
CA MET A 158 25.12 16.96 24.29
C MET A 158 25.59 18.23 25.01
N GLN A 159 26.52 18.09 25.94
CA GLN A 159 27.27 19.20 26.54
C GLN A 159 28.58 19.40 25.79
#